data_AF-A0A538F5T0-F1
#
_entry.id   AF-A0A538F5T0-F1
#
_cell.length_a   1.000
_cell.length_b   1.000
_cell.length_c   1.000
_cell.angle_alpha   90.00
_cell.angle_beta   90.00
_cell.angle_gamma   90.00
#
_symmetry.space_group_name_H-M   'P 1'
#
loop_
_entity.id
_entity.type
_entity.pdbx_description
1 polymer ?
#
loop_
_entity_poly.entity_id
_entity_poly.type
_entity_poly.pdbx_seq_one_letter_code
_entity_poly.pdbx_strand_id
1 'polypeptide(L)' 'MASLKDVERVADDLSKLVDDLRNELRNNASFERLVQIADQISEHADEAAGTFSTVNETLMSRLNELKGGVGSSARAKARS' A
#
# COMPACT_ATOMS: atom_id res chain seq x y z
N MET A 1 -3.73 -10.45 -5.90
CA MET A 1 -3.83 -9.01 -6.22
C MET A 1 -3.77 -8.29 -4.89
N ALA A 2 -2.85 -7.35 -4.71
CA ALA A 2 -2.83 -6.49 -3.54
C ALA A 2 -4.22 -5.86 -3.37
N SER A 3 -4.83 -6.10 -2.23
CA SER A 3 -6.16 -5.67 -1.86
C SER A 3 -6.08 -4.60 -0.77
N LEU A 4 -7.16 -3.88 -0.53
CA LEU A 4 -7.25 -2.93 0.60
C LEU A 4 -6.94 -3.61 1.96
N LYS A 5 -7.17 -4.92 2.07
CA LYS A 5 -6.80 -5.70 3.26
C LYS A 5 -5.29 -5.89 3.40
N ASP A 6 -4.57 -6.03 2.30
CA ASP A 6 -3.11 -6.15 2.33
C ASP A 6 -2.49 -4.81 2.75
N VAL A 7 -3.08 -3.71 2.30
CA VAL A 7 -2.72 -2.36 2.75
C VAL A 7 -2.97 -2.16 4.24
N GLU A 8 -4.15 -2.57 4.73
CA GLU A 8 -4.52 -2.48 6.15
C GLU A 8 -3.53 -3.27 7.03
N ARG A 9 -3.17 -4.48 6.62
CA ARG A 9 -2.19 -5.32 7.31
C ARG A 9 -0.81 -4.67 7.41
N VAL A 10 -0.32 -4.08 6.32
CA VAL A 10 1.00 -3.40 6.34
C VAL A 10 0.98 -2.17 7.26
N ALA A 11 -0.14 -1.43 7.29
CA ALA A 11 -0.30 -0.30 8.21
C ALA A 11 -0.29 -0.76 9.68
N ASP A 12 -0.96 -1.87 9.99
CA ASP A 12 -0.98 -2.46 11.35
C ASP A 12 0.42 -2.93 11.77
N ASP A 13 1.15 -3.60 10.88
CA ASP A 13 2.51 -4.09 11.13
C ASP A 13 3.48 -2.91 11.40
N LEU A 14 3.40 -1.83 10.62
CA LEU A 14 4.15 -0.59 10.87
C LEU A 14 3.82 0.05 12.21
N SER A 15 2.53 0.13 12.56
CA SER A 15 2.10 0.68 13.86
C SER A 15 2.69 -0.11 15.01
N LYS A 16 2.67 -1.44 14.91
CA LYS A 16 3.23 -2.33 15.92
C LYS A 16 4.73 -2.14 16.10
N LEU A 17 5.49 -2.03 15.01
CA LEU A 17 6.94 -1.80 15.06
C LEU A 17 7.29 -0.46 15.73
N VAL A 18 6.51 0.60 15.46
CA VAL A 18 6.69 1.90 16.11
C VAL A 18 6.41 1.81 17.62
N ASP A 19 5.41 1.03 18.03
CA ASP A 19 5.13 0.81 19.44
C ASP A 19 6.21 -0.05 20.12
N ASP A 20 6.74 -1.05 19.44
CA ASP A 20 7.88 -1.85 19.92
C ASP A 20 9.13 -0.97 20.10
N LEU A 21 9.41 -0.05 19.16
CA LEU A 21 10.49 0.94 19.28
C LEU A 21 10.31 1.82 20.53
N ARG A 22 9.11 2.34 20.75
CA ARG A 22 8.78 3.18 21.92
C ARG A 22 8.93 2.40 23.22
N ASN A 23 8.52 1.13 23.24
CA ASN A 23 8.62 0.27 24.42
C ASN A 23 10.08 -0.05 24.76
N GLU A 24 10.91 -0.35 23.75
CA GLU A 24 12.34 -0.61 23.93
C GLU A 24 13.05 0.65 24.48
N LEU A 25 12.74 1.84 23.95
CA LEU A 25 13.26 3.12 24.45
C LEU A 25 12.95 3.37 25.95
N ARG A 26 11.83 2.83 26.46
CA ARG A 26 11.39 3.03 27.85
C ARG A 26 11.97 2.00 28.82
N ASN A 27 12.41 0.84 28.35
CA ASN A 27 12.71 -0.32 29.19
C ASN A 27 14.19 -0.75 29.10
N ASN A 28 15.12 0.12 29.49
CA ASN A 28 16.58 -0.12 29.40
C ASN A 28 17.03 -0.46 27.97
N ALA A 29 16.86 0.52 27.08
CA ALA A 29 17.05 0.39 25.65
C ALA A 29 18.38 -0.29 25.26
N SER A 30 18.28 -1.44 24.57
CA SER A 30 19.40 -2.00 23.83
C SER A 30 19.55 -1.28 22.50
N PHE A 31 20.67 -0.59 22.28
CA PHE A 31 20.93 0.11 21.02
C PHE A 31 20.89 -0.83 19.80
N GLU A 32 21.39 -2.06 19.96
CA GLU A 32 21.30 -3.10 18.92
C GLU A 32 19.85 -3.40 18.55
N ARG A 33 18.96 -3.50 19.55
CA ARG A 33 17.54 -3.77 19.32
C ARG A 33 16.82 -2.61 18.68
N LEU A 34 17.16 -1.37 19.06
CA LEU A 34 16.63 -0.17 18.42
C LEU A 34 16.99 -0.12 16.93
N VAL A 35 18.23 -0.48 16.56
CA VAL A 35 18.67 -0.56 15.16
C VAL A 35 17.85 -1.63 14.41
N GLN A 36 17.71 -2.83 14.98
CA GLN A 36 16.91 -3.90 14.36
C GLN A 36 15.46 -3.48 14.11
N ILE A 37 14.82 -2.81 15.07
CA ILE A 37 13.43 -2.33 14.89
C ILE A 37 13.38 -1.25 13.80
N ALA A 38 14.36 -0.34 13.75
CA ALA A 38 14.41 0.70 12.72
C ALA A 38 14.59 0.12 11.30
N ASP A 39 15.41 -0.92 11.16
CA ASP A 39 15.59 -1.65 9.89
C ASP A 39 14.27 -2.31 9.47
N GLN A 40 13.57 -2.96 10.41
CA GLN A 40 12.26 -3.57 10.15
C GLN A 40 11.21 -2.52 9.73
N ILE A 41 11.18 -1.36 10.37
CA ILE A 41 10.28 -0.26 9.99
C ILE A 41 10.55 0.18 8.54
N SER A 42 11.82 0.28 8.15
CA SER A 42 12.20 0.71 6.81
C SER A 42 11.75 -0.30 5.75
N GLU A 43 11.98 -1.59 5.99
CA GLU A 43 11.54 -2.67 5.09
C GLU A 43 10.01 -2.69 4.92
N HIS A 44 9.26 -2.60 6.03
CA HIS A 44 7.79 -2.60 5.97
C HIS A 44 7.24 -1.32 5.32
N ALA A 45 7.93 -0.18 5.47
CA ALA A 45 7.54 1.07 4.81
C ALA A 45 7.71 0.99 3.29
N ASP A 46 8.79 0.36 2.82
CA ASP A 46 9.02 0.12 1.40
C ASP A 46 7.99 -0.87 0.83
N GLU A 47 7.67 -1.95 1.57
CA GLU A 47 6.60 -2.89 1.18
C GLU A 47 5.23 -2.19 1.09
N ALA A 48 4.94 -1.30 2.05
CA ALA A 48 3.72 -0.48 2.03
C ALA A 48 3.66 0.34 0.75
N ALA A 49 4.72 1.09 0.45
CA ALA A 49 4.79 1.96 -0.72
C ALA A 49 4.58 1.18 -2.03
N GLY A 50 5.18 -0.02 -2.15
CA GLY A 50 4.97 -0.91 -3.28
C GLY A 50 3.53 -1.40 -3.40
N THR A 51 2.93 -1.79 -2.29
CA THR A 51 1.53 -2.25 -2.23
C THR A 51 0.57 -1.13 -2.62
N PHE A 52 0.72 0.07 -2.05
CA PHE A 52 -0.09 1.24 -2.37
C PHE A 52 0.02 1.63 -3.85
N SER A 53 1.24 1.62 -4.41
CA SER A 53 1.46 1.92 -5.83
C SER A 53 0.73 0.94 -6.73
N THR A 54 0.84 -0.36 -6.45
CA THR A 54 0.15 -1.43 -7.19
C THR A 54 -1.38 -1.29 -7.13
N VAL A 55 -1.91 -0.99 -5.93
CA VAL A 55 -3.35 -0.78 -5.74
C VAL A 55 -3.83 0.45 -6.52
N ASN A 56 -3.09 1.55 -6.46
CA ASN A 56 -3.43 2.78 -7.18
C ASN A 56 -3.41 2.58 -8.70
N GLU A 57 -2.39 1.92 -9.24
CA GLU A 57 -2.30 1.57 -10.66
C GLU A 57 -3.50 0.72 -11.11
N THR A 58 -3.85 -0.30 -10.31
CA THR A 58 -5.01 -1.17 -10.59
C THR A 58 -6.32 -0.38 -10.59
N LEU A 59 -6.49 0.53 -9.63
CA LEU A 59 -7.68 1.38 -9.51
C LEU A 59 -7.81 2.34 -10.70
N MET A 60 -6.72 3.00 -11.07
CA MET A 60 -6.66 3.93 -12.20
C MET A 60 -6.89 3.23 -13.53
N SER A 61 -6.35 2.02 -13.73
CA SER A 61 -6.60 1.21 -14.92
C SER A 61 -8.09 0.93 -15.09
N ARG A 62 -8.76 0.46 -14.04
CA ARG A 62 -10.22 0.21 -14.05
C ARG A 62 -11.02 1.48 -14.31
N LEU A 63 -10.62 2.60 -13.71
CA LEU A 63 -11.28 3.89 -13.92
C LEU A 63 -11.17 4.34 -15.39
N ASN A 64 -10.01 4.16 -16.01
CA ASN A 64 -9.79 4.51 -17.41
C ASN A 64 -10.57 3.60 -18.37
N GLU A 65 -10.64 2.30 -18.09
CA GLU A 65 -11.49 1.35 -18.83
C GLU A 65 -12.97 1.76 -18.78
N LEU A 66 -13.47 2.11 -17.60
CA LEU A 66 -14.85 2.58 -17.42
C LEU A 66 -15.11 3.90 -18.15
N LYS A 67 -14.15 4.85 -18.13
CA LYS A 67 -14.26 6.11 -18.87
C LYS A 67 -14.21 5.91 -20.39
N GLY A 68 -13.38 4.99 -20.88
CA GLY A 68 -13.25 4.68 -22.31
C GLY A 68 -14.45 3.93 -22.90
N GLY A 69 -15.18 3.17 -22.09
CA GLY A 69 -16.36 2.40 -22.52
C GLY A 69 -17.58 3.25 -22.91
N VAL A 70 -17.69 4.49 -22.43
CA VAL A 70 -18.86 5.35 -22.67
C VAL A 70 -18.90 5.93 -24.10
N GLY A 71 -17.78 5.91 -24.84
CA GLY A 71 -17.67 6.52 -26.17
C GLY A 71 -17.90 5.58 -27.38
N SER A 72 -17.89 4.26 -27.20
CA SER A 72 -17.79 3.33 -28.35
C SER A 72 -19.14 2.87 -28.94
N SER A 73 -20.26 3.02 -28.22
CA SER A 73 -21.57 2.53 -28.68
C SER A 73 -22.25 3.44 -29.73
N ALA A 74 -21.85 4.71 -29.87
CA ALA A 74 -22.55 5.67 -30.74
C ALA A 74 -22.20 5.58 -32.24
N ARG A 75 -21.08 4.92 -32.63
CA ARG A 75 -20.63 4.88 -34.04
C ARG A 75 -21.14 3.71 -34.86
N ALA A 76 -21.75 2.69 -34.24
CA ALA A 76 -22.23 1.51 -34.96
C ALA A 76 -23.59 1.70 -35.66
N LYS A 77 -24.35 2.76 -35.36
CA LYS A 77 -25.70 2.98 -35.90
C LYS A 77 -25.77 3.94 -37.10
N ALA A 78 -24.65 4.52 -37.53
CA ALA A 78 -24.60 5.44 -38.68
C ALA A 78 -24.15 4.77 -40.00
N ARG A 79 -24.02 3.44 -40.01
CA ARG A 79 -23.66 2.63 -41.18
C ARG A 79 -24.64 1.46 -41.31
N SER A 80 -25.91 1.78 -41.52
CA SER A 80 -26.98 0.86 -41.94
C SER A 80 -27.88 1.58 -42.92
#